data_AF-A0A1F7R6T5-F1
#
_entry.id   AF-A0A1F7R6T5-F1
#
_cell.length_a   1.000
_cell.length_b   1.000
_cell.length_c   1.000
_cell.angle_alpha   90.00
_cell.angle_beta   90.00
_cell.angle_gamma   90.00
#
_symmetry.space_group_name_H-M   'P 1'
#
loop_
_entity.id
_entity.type
_entity.pdbx_description
1 polymer ?
#
loop_
_entity_poly.entity_id
_entity_poly.type
_entity_poly.pdbx_seq_one_letter_code
_entity_poly.pdbx_strand_id
1 'polypeptide(L)' 'MTASYILDVASRASELFEAESSKVEQKRYLIDFVLSNLQLDGQKLIFNLKEPFDAIALMAKSGNWLRGWDSNPRPSA' A
#
# COMPACT_ATOMS: atom_id res chain seq x y z
N MET A 1 14.31 -8.68 5.22
CA MET A 1 13.59 -7.46 4.79
C MET A 1 13.32 -6.59 6.00
N THR A 2 13.45 -5.26 5.88
CA THR A 2 13.15 -4.30 6.95
C THR A 2 11.88 -3.52 6.63
N ALA A 3 11.19 -3.00 7.66
CA ALA A 3 10.01 -2.16 7.47
C ALA A 3 10.33 -0.87 6.69
N SER A 4 11.52 -0.28 6.91
CA SER A 4 11.98 0.90 6.16
C SER A 4 12.08 0.64 4.65
N TYR A 5 12.61 -0.52 4.28
CA TYR A 5 12.73 -0.92 2.88
C TYR A 5 11.35 -1.13 2.24
N ILE A 6 10.41 -1.76 2.96
CA ILE A 6 9.04 -1.95 2.46
C ILE A 6 8.36 -0.60 2.21
N LEU A 7 8.52 0.37 3.12
CA LEU A 7 7.94 1.71 2.98
C LEU A 7 8.56 2.50 1.83
N ASP A 8 9.89 2.41 1.63
CA ASP A 8 10.57 3.06 0.49
C ASP A 8 10.13 2.46 -0.85
N VAL A 9 9.97 1.13 -0.92
CA VAL A 9 9.43 0.48 -2.12
C VAL A 9 7.98 0.89 -2.37
N ALA A 10 7.15 0.95 -1.32
CA ALA A 10 5.75 1.35 -1.45
C ALA A 10 5.58 2.81 -1.89
N SER A 11 6.40 3.73 -1.37
CA SER A 11 6.33 5.16 -1.70
C SER A 11 6.74 5.45 -3.14
N ARG A 12 7.64 4.63 -3.70
CA ARG A 12 8.19 4.79 -5.06
C ARG A 12 7.76 3.68 -6.02
N ALA A 13 6.74 2.90 -5.67
CA ALA A 13 6.31 1.74 -6.45
C ALA A 13 5.96 2.09 -7.90
N SER A 14 5.27 3.23 -8.11
CA SER A 14 4.90 3.71 -9.45
C SER A 14 6.14 4.04 -10.28
N GLU A 15 7.09 4.78 -9.70
CA GLU A 15 8.35 5.16 -10.36
C GLU A 15 9.15 3.91 -10.76
N LEU A 16 9.27 2.94 -9.84
CA LEU A 16 10.01 1.69 -10.07
C LEU A 16 9.36 0.82 -11.17
N PHE A 17 8.03 0.89 -11.30
CA PHE A 17 7.30 0.15 -12.33
C PHE A 17 7.38 0.82 -13.70
N GLU A 18 7.37 2.15 -13.75
CA GLU A 18 7.34 2.93 -14.99
C GLU A 18 8.73 3.26 -15.55
N ALA A 19 9.78 3.22 -14.72
CA ALA A 19 11.15 3.53 -15.15
C ALA A 19 11.57 2.76 -16.40
N GLU A 20 12.22 3.46 -17.34
CA GLU A 20 12.71 2.91 -18.61
C GLU A 20 13.73 1.76 -18.42
N SER A 21 14.42 1.74 -17.28
CA SER A 21 15.38 0.70 -16.91
C SER A 21 14.73 -0.59 -16.36
N SER A 22 13.43 -0.56 -16.07
CA SER A 22 12.71 -1.65 -15.41
C SER A 22 12.39 -2.78 -16.40
N LYS A 23 13.03 -3.92 -16.21
CA LYS A 23 12.83 -5.13 -17.04
C LYS A 23 11.48 -5.78 -16.72
N VAL A 24 10.92 -6.51 -17.69
CA VAL A 24 9.66 -7.25 -17.52
C VAL A 24 9.69 -8.17 -16.30
N GLU A 25 10.81 -8.83 -16.02
CA GLU A 25 10.98 -9.69 -14.84
C GLU A 25 10.87 -8.90 -13.53
N GLN A 26 11.41 -7.68 -13.46
CA GLN A 26 11.34 -6.83 -12.28
C GLN A 26 9.92 -6.31 -12.06
N LYS A 27 9.21 -5.94 -13.13
CA LYS A 27 7.80 -5.55 -13.08
C LYS A 27 6.92 -6.70 -12.60
N ARG A 28 7.17 -7.92 -13.10
CA ARG A 28 6.46 -9.12 -12.68
C ARG A 28 6.73 -9.44 -11.20
N TYR A 29 7.98 -9.36 -10.78
CA TYR A 29 8.34 -9.51 -9.38
C TYR A 29 7.63 -8.50 -8.50
N LEU A 30 7.58 -7.21 -8.89
CA LEU A 30 6.90 -6.17 -8.11
C LEU A 30 5.40 -6.44 -7.99
N ILE A 31 4.76 -6.88 -9.08
CA ILE A 31 3.35 -7.29 -9.10
C ILE A 31 3.14 -8.47 -8.13
N ASP A 32 3.95 -9.53 -8.25
CA ASP A 32 3.85 -10.71 -7.39
C ASP A 32 4.20 -10.39 -5.93
N PHE A 33 5.03 -9.39 -5.69
CA PHE A 33 5.42 -8.96 -4.35
C PHE A 33 4.28 -8.23 -3.64
N VAL A 34 3.52 -7.41 -4.36
CA VAL A 34 2.46 -6.55 -3.78
C VAL A 34 1.08 -7.21 -3.82
N LEU A 35 0.80 -8.05 -4.83
CA LEU A 35 -0.54 -8.63 -5.09
C LEU A 35 -0.60 -10.13 -4.78
N SER A 36 -1.75 -10.60 -4.32
CA SER A 36 -1.99 -12.03 -4.03
C SER A 36 -2.81 -12.76 -5.10
N ASN A 37 -3.79 -12.10 -5.72
CA ASN A 37 -4.73 -12.71 -6.66
C ASN A 37 -4.93 -11.83 -7.90
N LEU A 38 -3.92 -11.68 -8.74
CA LEU A 38 -4.06 -10.87 -9.96
C LEU A 38 -4.90 -11.62 -11.01
N GLN A 39 -6.12 -11.15 -11.23
CA GLN A 39 -7.03 -11.69 -12.23
C GLN A 39 -7.59 -10.57 -13.11
N LEU A 40 -7.76 -10.85 -14.39
CA LEU A 40 -8.42 -9.94 -15.32
C LEU A 40 -9.81 -10.49 -15.63
N ASP A 41 -10.83 -9.78 -15.17
CA ASP A 41 -12.24 -10.07 -15.46
C ASP A 41 -12.75 -9.07 -16.51
N GLY A 42 -12.69 -9.48 -17.78
CA GLY A 42 -12.97 -8.62 -18.93
C GLY A 42 -12.01 -7.43 -19.01
N GLN A 43 -12.49 -6.24 -18.65
CA GLN A 43 -11.69 -5.00 -18.58
C GLN A 43 -11.34 -4.59 -17.14
N LYS A 44 -11.76 -5.37 -16.13
CA LYS A 44 -11.51 -5.06 -14.72
C LYS A 44 -10.36 -5.89 -14.19
N LEU A 45 -9.40 -5.23 -13.55
CA LEU A 45 -8.34 -5.88 -12.82
C LEU A 45 -8.83 -6.17 -11.38
N ILE A 46 -8.97 -7.45 -11.05
CA ILE A 46 -9.33 -7.91 -9.71
C ILE A 46 -8.04 -8.32 -9.01
N PHE A 47 -7.78 -7.75 -7.84
CA PHE A 47 -6.61 -8.07 -7.03
C PHE A 47 -6.85 -7.76 -5.55
N ASN A 48 -6.10 -8.46 -4.71
CA ASN A 48 -5.94 -8.13 -3.30
C ASN A 48 -4.47 -7.77 -3.03
N LEU A 49 -4.25 -6.83 -2.12
CA LEU A 49 -2.92 -6.49 -1.61
C LEU A 49 -2.46 -7.57 -0.62
N LYS A 50 -1.17 -7.91 -0.64
CA LYS A 50 -0.53 -8.74 0.39
C LYS A 50 -0.24 -7.90 1.63
N GLU A 51 -0.20 -8.54 2.80
CA GLU A 51 0.40 -7.91 3.98
C GLU A 51 1.90 -7.66 3.74
N PRO A 52 2.46 -6.50 4.11
CA PRO A 52 1.82 -5.39 4.86
C PRO A 52 1.26 -4.25 3.98
N PHE A 53 1.19 -4.43 2.65
CA PHE A 53 0.78 -3.38 1.70
C PHE A 53 -0.68 -2.97 1.85
N ASP A 54 -1.55 -3.90 2.24
CA ASP A 54 -2.95 -3.65 2.56
C ASP A 54 -3.11 -2.66 3.73
N ALA A 55 -2.38 -2.87 4.82
CA ALA A 55 -2.37 -1.99 5.99
C ALA A 55 -1.84 -0.60 5.63
N ILE A 56 -0.77 -0.53 4.83
CA ILE A 56 -0.22 0.74 4.32
C ILE A 56 -1.26 1.49 3.49
N ALA A 57 -1.97 0.80 2.59
CA ALA A 57 -3.01 1.40 1.76
C ALA A 57 -4.24 1.84 2.59
N LEU A 58 -4.60 1.08 3.62
CA LEU A 58 -5.66 1.46 4.56
C LEU A 58 -5.30 2.71 5.36
N MET A 59 -4.07 2.78 5.88
CA MET A 59 -3.58 3.96 6.61
C MET A 59 -3.62 5.23 5.75
N ALA A 60 -3.27 5.13 4.47
CA ALA A 60 -3.33 6.25 3.54
C ALA A 60 -4.76 6.77 3.30
N LYS A 61 -5.76 5.88 3.36
CA LYS A 61 -7.19 6.26 3.23
C LYS A 61 -7.74 6.86 4.51
N SER A 62 -7.22 6.44 5.65
CA SER A 62 -7.70 6.86 6.96
C SER A 62 -6.97 8.11 7.44
N GLY A 63 -7.15 9.25 6.75
CA GLY A 63 -6.70 10.57 7.20
C GLY A 63 -7.36 11.07 8.50
N ASN A 64 -8.06 10.20 9.23
CA ASN A 64 -8.95 10.52 10.33
C ASN A 64 -8.58 9.83 11.66
N TRP A 65 -7.39 9.22 11.77
CA TRP A 65 -6.93 8.61 13.03
C TRP A 65 -6.65 9.64 14.13
N LEU A 66 -6.60 10.93 13.80
CA LEU A 66 -6.44 12.01 14.77
C LEU A 66 -7.65 12.96 14.76
N ARG A 67 -8.62 12.63 15.63
CA ARG A 67 -9.35 13.50 16.56
C ARG A 67 -10.39 12.67 17.35
N GLY A 68 -9.96 11.52 17.89
CA GLY A 68 -10.72 10.92 18.97
C GLY A 68 -10.59 11.79 20.21
N TRP A 69 -11.70 12.09 20.89
CA TRP A 69 -11.63 12.49 22.30
C TRP A 69 -10.74 11.49 23.02
N ASP A 70 -9.75 11.98 23.77
CA ASP A 70 -8.95 11.10 24.61
C ASP A 70 -9.86 10.41 25.65
N SER A 71 -9.40 9.31 26.24
CA SER A 71 -10.18 8.61 27.26
C SER A 71 -10.34 9.42 28.56
N ASN A 72 -9.86 10.67 28.61
CA ASN A 72 -9.93 11.55 29.76
C ASN A 72 -10.33 12.98 29.36
N PRO A 73 -11.57 13.18 28.90
CA PRO A 73 -12.04 14.51 28.54
C PRO A 73 -12.12 15.41 29.77
N ARG A 74 -11.60 16.63 29.66
CA ARG A 74 -11.71 17.62 30.75
C ARG A 74 -13.19 17.99 30.98
N PRO A 75 -13.64 18.14 32.24
CA PRO A 75 -14.99 18.59 32.52
C PRO A 75 -15.26 19.96 31.88
N SER A 76 -16.39 20.12 31.21
CA SER A 76 -16.87 21.42 30.76
C SER A 76 -17.26 22.28 31.96
N ALA A 77 -16.73 23.50 32.02
CA ALA A 77 -17.02 24.49 33.06
C ALA A 77 -18.48 25.01 33.01
#